data_AF-A0A0F9RWJ1-F1
#
_entry.id   AF-A0A0F9RWJ1-F1
#
_cell.length_a   1.000
_cell.length_b   1.000
_cell.length_c   1.000
_cell.angle_alpha   90.00
_cell.angle_beta   90.00
_cell.angle_gamma   90.00
#
_symmetry.space_group_name_H-M   'P 1'
#
loop_
_entity.id
_entity.type
_entity.pdbx_description
1 polymer ?
#
loop_
_entity_poly.entity_id
_entity_poly.type
_entity_poly.pdbx_seq_one_letter_code
_entity_poly.pdbx_strand_id
1 'polypeptide(L)'
;MDKTKLVEEKLDALYERSQTKTYRRRKMTLEIDSDEEDTNLFKVIGKMTLQVSETPDVKESWKEKSFDIMLTGKDIDVLTGQVLAHLNSVPFEWGDMIFEEDFEDILKETIEIVQDGEEALLPA
;
A
#
# COMPACT_ATOMS: atom_id res chain seq x y z
N MET A 1 4.76 5.32 28.92
CA MET A 1 4.30 4.23 28.02
C MET A 1 5.17 4.30 26.78
N ASP A 2 5.73 3.19 26.33
CA ASP A 2 6.58 3.14 25.14
C ASP A 2 5.72 3.47 23.91
N LYS A 3 6.13 4.47 23.10
CA LYS A 3 5.37 4.90 21.91
C LYS A 3 5.17 3.72 20.94
N THR A 4 6.16 2.83 20.85
CA THR A 4 6.12 1.63 20.01
C THR A 4 4.98 0.69 20.42
N LYS A 5 4.85 0.42 21.72
CA LYS A 5 3.79 -0.44 22.26
C LYS A 5 2.39 0.14 22.05
N LEU A 6 2.25 1.46 22.14
CA LEU A 6 0.97 2.12 21.86
C LEU A 6 0.56 1.94 20.38
N VAL A 7 1.52 2.02 19.46
CA VAL A 7 1.25 1.78 18.03
C VAL A 7 0.95 0.31 17.75
N GLU A 8 1.64 -0.63 18.40
CA GLU A 8 1.31 -2.07 18.33
C GLU A 8 -0.14 -2.34 18.76
N GLU A 9 -0.56 -1.80 19.92
CA GLU A 9 -1.95 -1.95 20.41
C GLU A 9 -2.99 -1.36 19.43
N LYS A 10 -2.67 -0.21 18.81
CA LYS A 10 -3.52 0.41 17.79
C LYS A 10 -3.60 -0.47 16.53
N LEU A 11 -2.49 -1.06 16.09
CA LEU A 11 -2.44 -1.97 14.94
C LEU A 11 -3.23 -3.25 15.21
N ASP A 12 -3.12 -3.84 16.41
CA ASP A 12 -3.89 -5.03 16.81
C ASP A 12 -5.39 -4.75 16.78
N ALA A 13 -5.83 -3.64 17.39
CA ALA A 13 -7.24 -3.26 17.38
C ALA A 13 -7.76 -3.01 15.95
N LEU A 14 -6.90 -2.52 15.06
CA LEU A 14 -7.23 -2.24 13.66
C LEU A 14 -7.28 -3.53 12.84
N TYR A 15 -6.39 -4.49 13.13
CA TYR A 15 -6.44 -5.84 12.59
C TYR A 15 -7.76 -6.54 12.96
N GLU A 16 -8.15 -6.52 14.24
CA GLU A 16 -9.42 -7.13 14.68
C GLU A 16 -10.64 -6.55 13.96
N ARG A 17 -10.70 -5.22 13.77
CA ARG A 17 -11.77 -4.57 12.99
C ARG A 17 -11.77 -5.06 11.54
N SER A 18 -10.59 -5.16 10.92
CA SER A 18 -10.47 -5.60 9.53
C SER A 18 -10.94 -7.04 9.31
N GLN A 19 -10.83 -7.92 10.32
CA GLN A 19 -11.31 -9.31 10.23
C GLN A 19 -12.83 -9.43 10.07
N THR A 20 -13.59 -8.37 10.36
CA THR A 20 -15.04 -8.35 10.15
C THR A 20 -15.44 -8.12 8.70
N LYS A 21 -14.48 -7.73 7.85
CA LYS A 21 -14.70 -7.44 6.43
C LYS A 21 -14.53 -8.70 5.61
N THR A 22 -15.29 -8.81 4.52
CA THR A 22 -15.07 -9.85 3.51
C THR A 22 -14.30 -9.27 2.35
N TYR A 23 -13.08 -9.76 2.11
CA TYR A 23 -12.33 -9.48 0.90
C TYR A 23 -13.13 -9.89 -0.35
N ARG A 24 -13.25 -8.99 -1.32
CA ARG A 24 -14.04 -9.23 -2.54
C ARG A 24 -13.19 -9.42 -3.77
N ARG A 25 -12.36 -8.43 -4.07
CA ARG A 25 -11.53 -8.47 -5.27
C ARG A 25 -10.26 -7.66 -5.13
N ARG A 26 -9.27 -8.10 -5.89
CA ARG A 26 -8.09 -7.34 -6.26
C ARG A 26 -8.01 -7.30 -7.77
N LYS A 27 -7.89 -6.08 -8.30
CA LYS A 27 -7.64 -5.86 -9.72
C LYS A 27 -6.33 -5.10 -9.85
N MET A 28 -5.42 -5.66 -10.63
CA MET A 28 -4.18 -5.00 -11.01
C MET A 28 -4.21 -4.72 -12.50
N THR A 29 -3.78 -3.51 -12.86
CA THR A 29 -3.63 -3.05 -14.23
C THR A 29 -2.20 -2.55 -14.39
N LEU A 30 -1.55 -2.94 -15.48
CA LEU A 30 -0.25 -2.44 -15.89
C LEU A 30 -0.42 -1.71 -17.22
N GLU A 31 0.08 -0.49 -17.28
CA GLU A 31 0.19 0.31 -18.48
C GLU A 31 1.68 0.50 -18.75
N ILE A 32 2.12 0.22 -19.99
CA ILE A 32 3.51 0.40 -20.41
C ILE A 32 3.50 1.35 -21.59
N ASP A 33 4.19 2.47 -21.43
CA ASP A 33 4.44 3.44 -22.50
C ASP A 33 5.93 3.45 -22.82
N SER A 34 6.26 3.50 -24.11
CA SER A 34 7.59 3.91 -24.58
C SER A 34 7.62 5.43 -24.68
N ASP A 35 8.69 6.07 -24.22
CA ASP A 35 8.87 7.50 -24.41
C ASP A 35 9.03 7.81 -25.91
N GLU A 36 8.25 8.77 -26.42
CA GLU A 36 8.28 9.16 -27.85
C GLU A 36 9.60 9.85 -28.23
N GLU A 37 10.32 10.43 -27.26
CA GLU A 37 11.57 11.18 -27.49
C GLU A 37 12.83 10.33 -27.25
N ASP A 38 12.78 9.34 -26.35
CA ASP A 38 13.85 8.37 -26.13
C ASP A 38 13.34 6.92 -26.22
N THR A 39 13.53 6.32 -27.39
CA THR A 39 13.15 4.91 -27.67
C THR A 39 13.78 3.87 -26.73
N ASN A 40 14.77 4.25 -25.93
CA ASN A 40 15.38 3.36 -24.92
C ASN A 40 14.80 3.58 -23.52
N LEU A 41 13.82 4.48 -23.35
CA LEU A 41 13.17 4.75 -22.08
C LEU A 41 11.75 4.21 -22.11
N PHE A 42 11.45 3.37 -21.14
CA PHE A 42 10.12 2.85 -20.87
C PHE A 42 9.58 3.47 -19.59
N LYS A 43 8.28 3.70 -19.59
CA LYS A 43 7.49 4.10 -18.44
C LYS A 43 6.50 2.98 -18.15
N VAL A 44 6.58 2.40 -16.94
CA VAL A 44 5.63 1.39 -16.47
C VAL A 44 4.81 1.99 -15.35
N ILE A 45 3.50 2.03 -15.54
CA ILE A 45 2.51 2.48 -14.56
C ILE A 45 1.73 1.26 -14.09
N GLY A 46 1.87 0.92 -12.82
CA GLY A 46 1.03 -0.07 -12.17
C GLY A 46 -0.09 0.62 -11.39
N LYS A 47 -1.31 0.10 -11.53
CA LYS A 47 -2.47 0.49 -10.72
C LYS A 47 -3.05 -0.76 -10.08
N MET A 48 -3.33 -0.70 -8.79
CA MET A 48 -4.00 -1.76 -8.06
C MET A 48 -5.19 -1.20 -7.33
N THR A 49 -6.34 -1.83 -7.53
CA THR A 49 -7.58 -1.54 -6.79
C THR A 49 -7.92 -2.73 -5.91
N LEU A 50 -8.05 -2.47 -4.61
CA LEU A 50 -8.51 -3.40 -3.60
C LEU A 50 -9.95 -3.09 -3.24
N GLN A 51 -10.74 -4.13 -2.96
CA GLN A 51 -12.12 -4.00 -2.53
C GLN A 51 -12.51 -4.98 -1.44
N VAL A 52 -13.17 -4.43 -0.43
CA VAL A 52 -13.74 -5.18 0.70
C VAL A 52 -15.22 -4.85 0.85
N SER A 53 -15.97 -5.76 1.44
CA SER A 53 -17.40 -5.60 1.72
C SER A 53 -17.67 -5.86 3.18
N GLU A 54 -18.43 -4.99 3.83
CA GLU A 54 -18.89 -5.19 5.21
C GLU A 54 -20.14 -6.08 5.24
N THR A 55 -20.98 -6.02 4.19
CA THR A 55 -22.12 -6.92 4.04
C THR A 55 -21.89 -7.84 2.85
N PRO A 56 -21.99 -9.17 2.99
CA PRO A 56 -21.86 -10.05 1.85
C PRO A 56 -22.87 -9.77 0.75
N ASP A 57 -22.37 -9.66 -0.48
CA ASP A 57 -23.16 -9.61 -1.72
C ASP A 57 -24.00 -8.33 -1.92
N VAL A 58 -23.78 -7.29 -1.11
CA VAL A 58 -24.36 -5.94 -1.31
C VAL A 58 -23.31 -5.02 -1.94
N LYS A 59 -23.40 -4.79 -3.26
CA LYS A 59 -22.45 -3.95 -4.03
C LYS A 59 -22.29 -2.53 -3.50
N GLU A 60 -23.34 -1.95 -2.95
CA GLU A 60 -23.35 -0.59 -2.39
C GLU A 60 -22.52 -0.47 -1.10
N SER A 61 -22.18 -1.60 -0.46
CA SER A 61 -21.33 -1.65 0.73
C SER A 61 -19.84 -1.87 0.42
N TRP A 62 -19.47 -1.85 -0.86
CA TRP A 62 -18.08 -2.07 -1.28
C TRP A 62 -17.25 -0.82 -1.02
N LYS A 63 -16.22 -0.98 -0.20
CA LYS A 63 -15.17 0.03 -0.02
C LYS A 63 -14.04 -0.27 -0.99
N GLU A 64 -13.54 0.76 -1.67
CA GLU A 64 -12.47 0.64 -2.67
C GLU A 64 -11.26 1.50 -2.30
N LYS A 65 -10.05 0.97 -2.47
CA LYS A 65 -8.81 1.73 -2.31
C LYS A 65 -7.89 1.43 -3.47
N SER A 66 -7.31 2.47 -4.07
CA SER A 66 -6.44 2.35 -5.24
C SER A 66 -5.04 2.84 -4.92
N PHE A 67 -4.06 2.12 -5.46
CA PHE A 67 -2.64 2.38 -5.31
C PHE A 67 -2.04 2.45 -6.71
N ASP A 68 -1.22 3.47 -6.93
CA ASP A 68 -0.49 3.66 -8.17
C ASP A 68 1.01 3.74 -7.91
N ILE A 69 1.77 3.18 -8.85
CA ILE A 69 3.22 3.34 -8.89
C ILE A 69 3.63 3.57 -10.34
N MET A 70 4.57 4.48 -10.52
CA MET A 70 5.18 4.75 -11.82
C MET A 70 6.69 4.58 -11.67
N LEU A 71 7.28 3.77 -12.54
CA LEU A 71 8.72 3.65 -12.67
C LEU A 71 9.13 3.92 -14.12
N THR A 72 10.31 4.51 -14.30
CA THR A 72 10.92 4.77 -15.61
C THR A 72 12.31 4.15 -15.68
N GLY A 73 12.70 3.65 -16.85
CA GLY A 73 13.99 2.99 -17.01
C GLY A 73 14.17 2.35 -18.38
N LYS A 74 15.31 1.69 -18.58
CA LYS A 74 15.70 1.15 -19.89
C LYS A 74 15.34 -0.32 -20.12
N ASP A 75 15.00 -1.03 -19.04
CA ASP A 75 14.68 -2.44 -19.06
C ASP A 75 13.23 -2.65 -18.61
N ILE A 76 12.36 -2.96 -19.57
CA ILE A 76 10.93 -3.16 -19.37
C ILE A 76 10.62 -4.33 -18.41
N ASP A 77 11.43 -5.39 -18.43
CA ASP A 77 11.22 -6.57 -17.60
C ASP A 77 11.53 -6.26 -16.14
N VAL A 78 12.62 -5.53 -15.91
CA VAL A 78 12.99 -5.05 -14.57
C VAL A 78 11.94 -4.08 -14.02
N LEU A 79 11.50 -3.11 -14.82
CA LEU A 79 10.49 -2.13 -14.41
C LEU A 79 9.16 -2.81 -14.06
N THR A 80 8.70 -3.72 -14.93
CA THR A 80 7.47 -4.46 -14.70
C THR A 80 7.56 -5.30 -13.44
N GLY A 81 8.69 -5.99 -13.22
CA GLY A 81 8.95 -6.77 -12.01
C GLY A 81 8.93 -5.91 -10.75
N GLN A 82 9.54 -4.73 -10.77
CA GLN A 82 9.55 -3.80 -9.64
C GLN A 82 8.16 -3.22 -9.34
N VAL A 83 7.42 -2.81 -10.37
CA VAL A 83 6.03 -2.34 -10.21
C VAL A 83 5.16 -3.44 -9.60
N LEU A 84 5.26 -4.66 -10.12
CA LEU A 84 4.53 -5.81 -9.58
C LEU A 84 4.92 -6.10 -8.13
N ALA A 85 6.21 -6.04 -7.79
CA ALA A 85 6.70 -6.28 -6.43
C ALA A 85 6.14 -5.23 -5.44
N HIS A 86 6.23 -3.94 -5.77
CA HIS A 86 5.71 -2.87 -4.94
C HIS A 86 4.20 -2.97 -4.72
N LEU A 87 3.43 -3.20 -5.80
CA LEU A 87 1.99 -3.35 -5.68
C LEU A 87 1.60 -4.64 -4.96
N ASN A 88 2.47 -5.64 -4.83
CA ASN A 88 2.21 -6.85 -4.06
C ASN A 88 2.67 -6.77 -2.60
N SER A 89 3.70 -5.99 -2.29
CA SER A 89 4.15 -5.82 -0.91
C SER A 89 3.15 -5.00 -0.10
N VAL A 90 2.66 -3.88 -0.65
CA VAL A 90 1.75 -2.96 0.05
C VAL A 90 0.46 -3.66 0.55
N PRO A 91 -0.24 -4.50 -0.23
CA PRO A 91 -1.41 -5.23 0.28
C PRO A 91 -1.07 -6.35 1.25
N PHE A 92 0.11 -6.94 1.14
CA PHE A 92 0.48 -8.08 1.98
C PHE A 92 0.79 -7.64 3.40
N GLU A 93 1.56 -6.55 3.53
CA GLU A 93 1.92 -5.97 4.82
C GLU A 93 0.70 -5.40 5.56
N TRP A 94 -0.23 -4.79 4.81
CA TRP A 94 -1.31 -4.00 5.39
C TRP A 94 -2.71 -4.62 5.24
N GLY A 95 -2.84 -5.79 4.59
CA GLY A 95 -4.08 -6.56 4.50
C GLY A 95 -5.34 -5.75 4.18
N ASP A 96 -6.45 -6.10 4.85
CA ASP A 96 -7.72 -5.35 4.78
C ASP A 96 -7.75 -4.15 5.76
N MET A 97 -6.72 -3.96 6.57
CA MET A 97 -6.59 -2.88 7.55
C MET A 97 -6.55 -1.50 6.87
N ILE A 98 -6.08 -1.42 5.63
CA ILE A 98 -6.02 -0.19 4.83
C ILE A 98 -7.38 0.53 4.65
N PHE A 99 -8.48 -0.18 4.94
CA PHE A 99 -9.86 0.30 4.82
C PHE A 99 -10.46 0.80 6.14
N GLU A 100 -9.70 0.77 7.24
CA GLU A 100 -10.11 1.40 8.50
C GLU A 100 -9.79 2.90 8.47
N GLU A 101 -10.67 3.71 9.08
CA GLU A 101 -10.55 5.17 9.09
C GLU A 101 -9.24 5.66 9.73
N ASP A 102 -8.77 4.96 10.76
CA ASP A 102 -7.56 5.33 11.52
C ASP A 102 -6.24 4.84 10.89
N PHE A 103 -6.31 4.07 9.79
CA PHE A 103 -5.16 3.38 9.24
C PHE A 103 -4.03 4.34 8.82
N GLU A 104 -4.39 5.42 8.13
CA GLU A 104 -3.39 6.39 7.62
C GLU A 104 -2.73 7.19 8.75
N ASP A 105 -3.46 7.45 9.83
CA ASP A 105 -2.93 8.16 10.98
C ASP A 105 -1.98 7.27 11.79
N ILE A 106 -2.32 6.00 11.96
CA ILE A 106 -1.41 5.01 12.57
C ILE A 106 -0.15 4.81 11.72
N LEU A 107 -0.28 4.81 10.39
CA LEU A 107 0.87 4.72 9.50
C LEU A 107 1.80 5.93 9.64
N LYS A 108 1.24 7.16 9.71
CA LYS A 108 2.04 8.37 9.96
C LYS A 108 2.74 8.32 11.31
N GLU A 109 2.02 7.94 12.37
CA GLU A 109 2.61 7.79 13.71
C GLU A 109 3.75 6.75 13.71
N THR A 110 3.60 5.66 12.95
CA THR A 110 4.64 4.64 12.81
C THR A 110 5.89 5.20 12.11
N ILE A 111 5.70 5.96 11.02
CA ILE A 111 6.80 6.61 10.28
C ILE A 111 7.54 7.61 11.17
N GLU A 112 6.81 8.43 11.93
CA GLU A 112 7.38 9.40 12.87
C GLU A 112 8.23 8.72 13.94
N ILE A 113 7.77 7.60 14.51
CA ILE A 113 8.55 6.84 15.52
C ILE A 113 9.84 6.28 14.91
N VAL A 114 9.79 5.75 13.69
CA VAL A 114 10.98 5.21 13.01
C VAL A 114 11.97 6.33 12.70
N GLN A 115 11.50 7.46 12.18
CA GLN A 115 12.34 8.62 11.87
C GLN A 115 12.95 9.23 13.13
N ASP A 116 12.18 9.41 14.20
CA ASP A 116 12.67 9.86 15.52
C ASP A 116 13.75 8.91 16.06
N GLY A 117 13.57 7.60 15.85
CA GLY A 117 14.52 6.57 16.25
C GLY A 117 15.81 6.57 15.44
N GLU A 118 15.73 6.80 14.12
CA GLU A 118 16.90 6.94 13.24
C GLU A 118 17.67 8.23 13.49
N GLU A 119 16.98 9.36 13.72
CA GLU A 119 17.63 10.63 14.10
C GLU A 119 18.34 10.54 15.46
N ALA A 120 17.78 9.80 16.42
CA ALA A 120 18.43 9.55 17.72
C ALA A 120 19.70 8.68 17.62
N LEU A 121 19.89 7.96 16.51
CA LEU A 121 21.04 7.07 16.26
C LEU A 121 22.15 7.71 15.41
N LEU A 122 21.91 8.88 14.81
CA LEU A 122 22.93 9.64 14.09
C LEU A 122 23.70 10.55 15.07
N PRO A 123 25.04 10.41 15.21
CA PRO A 123 25.81 11.33 16.06
C PRO A 123 25.78 12.74 15.47
N ALA A 124 25.59 13.73 16.36
CA ALA A 124 25.61 15.16 16.08
C ALA A 124 26.93 15.65 15.44
#